data_AF-A0A7S1DDP8-F1
#
_entry.id   AF-A0A7S1DDP8-F1
#
_cell.length_a   1.000
_cell.length_b   1.000
_cell.length_c   1.000
_cell.angle_alpha   90.00
_cell.angle_beta   90.00
_cell.angle_gamma   90.00
#
_symmetry.space_group_name_H-M   'P 1'
#
loop_
_entity.id
_entity.type
_entity.pdbx_description
1 polymer ?
#
loop_
_entity_poly.entity_id
_entity_poly.type
_entity_poly.pdbx_seq_one_letter_code
_entity_poly.pdbx_strand_id
1 'polypeptide(L)'
;MPIPNHCCTMHETITEVVEDTPEVRKRGWRRIVLFGLFFMPSAIDIKDVDTALKERRPDINSDFAGVYPWDWVRDDVASFKALTGGLLVAPILQKLILNRNPIEVLDFADKVSQWPIERIIPAHLKNNLQYTGKDYRAAFSFLEAKGVPPGLPKPLDADFQTLADAEINLMESGAIAKCPPLPGGDFSREEILKQTVYQCRAGICAPRADP
;
A
#
# COMPACT_ATOMS: atom_id res chain seq x y z
N MET A 1 -11.14 -28.36 -8.88
CA MET A 1 -10.51 -28.26 -7.56
C MET A 1 -11.38 -27.34 -6.72
N PRO A 2 -12.03 -27.80 -5.64
CA PRO A 2 -12.71 -26.89 -4.74
C PRO A 2 -11.65 -26.05 -4.04
N ILE A 3 -11.78 -24.72 -4.11
CA ILE A 3 -10.98 -23.78 -3.32
C ILE A 3 -11.30 -24.11 -1.85
N PRO A 4 -10.30 -24.30 -0.97
CA PRO A 4 -10.56 -24.59 0.43
C PRO A 4 -11.48 -23.53 1.03
N ASN A 5 -12.55 -23.97 1.71
CA ASN A 5 -13.58 -23.17 2.39
C ASN A 5 -13.06 -22.37 3.61
N HIS A 6 -11.77 -22.03 3.63
CA HIS A 6 -11.13 -21.25 4.70
C HIS A 6 -10.32 -20.07 4.16
N CYS A 7 -10.26 -19.90 2.83
CA CYS A 7 -9.60 -18.75 2.26
C CYS A 7 -10.43 -17.48 2.51
N CYS A 8 -9.78 -16.42 3.00
CA CYS A 8 -10.36 -15.10 3.23
C CYS A 8 -11.34 -14.97 4.42
N THR A 9 -11.40 -15.92 5.35
CA THR A 9 -12.11 -15.73 6.64
C THR A 9 -11.13 -15.19 7.68
N MET A 10 -11.25 -13.90 8.05
CA MET A 10 -10.38 -13.27 9.06
C MET A 10 -11.17 -12.98 10.35
N HIS A 11 -10.58 -13.35 11.48
CA HIS A 11 -11.12 -13.14 12.81
C HIS A 11 -11.11 -11.65 13.18
N GLU A 12 -12.10 -11.18 13.94
CA GLU A 12 -12.14 -9.87 14.57
C GLU A 12 -11.27 -9.83 15.80
N THR A 13 -11.42 -10.84 16.64
CA THR A 13 -10.64 -11.07 17.85
C THR A 13 -10.28 -12.55 17.96
N ILE A 14 -9.34 -12.88 18.85
CA ILE A 14 -8.89 -14.27 19.05
C ILE A 14 -9.99 -15.22 19.56
N THR A 15 -11.08 -14.69 20.12
CA THR A 15 -12.18 -15.47 20.68
C THR A 15 -13.35 -15.67 19.73
N GLU A 16 -13.33 -15.05 18.54
CA GLU A 16 -14.37 -15.23 17.53
C GLU A 16 -14.31 -16.67 16.98
N VAL A 17 -15.46 -17.35 16.91
CA VAL A 17 -15.59 -18.57 16.11
C VAL A 17 -16.12 -18.14 14.75
N VAL A 18 -15.32 -18.31 13.71
CA VAL A 18 -15.64 -17.79 12.37
C VAL A 18 -16.37 -18.83 11.54
N GLU A 19 -17.62 -18.52 11.18
CA GLU A 19 -18.39 -19.31 10.22
C GLU A 19 -18.06 -18.90 8.77
N ASP A 20 -17.88 -19.89 7.91
CA ASP A 20 -17.55 -19.67 6.52
C ASP A 20 -18.80 -19.28 5.69
N THR A 21 -19.07 -17.98 5.64
CA THR A 21 -20.16 -17.39 4.86
C THR A 21 -19.63 -16.41 3.80
N PRO A 22 -20.36 -16.16 2.70
CA PRO A 22 -19.96 -15.15 1.72
C PRO A 22 -19.68 -13.76 2.32
N GLU A 23 -20.43 -13.36 3.34
CA GLU A 23 -20.31 -12.10 4.05
C GLU A 23 -18.99 -12.04 4.84
N VAL A 24 -18.66 -13.11 5.56
CA VAL A 24 -17.40 -13.25 6.30
C VAL A 24 -16.21 -13.28 5.35
N ARG A 25 -16.30 -13.98 4.21
CA ARG A 25 -15.25 -13.99 3.18
C ARG A 25 -15.00 -12.60 2.59
N LYS A 26 -16.07 -11.83 2.32
CA LYS A 26 -15.94 -10.43 1.84
C LYS A 26 -15.26 -9.54 2.88
N ARG A 27 -15.63 -9.70 4.15
CA ARG A 27 -15.00 -9.00 5.29
C ARG A 27 -13.52 -9.36 5.38
N GLY A 28 -13.16 -10.63 5.41
CA GLY A 28 -11.76 -11.05 5.52
C GLY A 28 -10.93 -10.71 4.28
N TRP A 29 -11.49 -10.78 3.06
CA TRP A 29 -10.82 -10.29 1.85
C TRP A 29 -10.44 -8.81 1.97
N ARG A 30 -11.39 -7.96 2.38
CA ARG A 30 -11.15 -6.54 2.60
C ARG A 30 -10.01 -6.31 3.59
N ARG A 31 -10.03 -7.04 4.70
CA ARG A 31 -9.02 -6.97 5.76
C ARG A 31 -7.63 -7.43 5.29
N ILE A 32 -7.56 -8.49 4.50
CA ILE A 32 -6.30 -8.95 3.86
C ILE A 32 -5.74 -7.87 2.93
N VAL A 33 -6.58 -7.21 2.14
CA VAL A 33 -6.16 -6.10 1.29
C VAL A 33 -5.56 -4.97 2.12
N LEU A 34 -6.23 -4.56 3.21
CA LEU A 34 -5.71 -3.50 4.09
C LEU A 34 -4.37 -3.89 4.73
N PHE A 35 -4.24 -5.13 5.24
CA PHE A 35 -2.98 -5.66 5.76
C PHE A 35 -1.87 -5.63 4.70
N GLY A 36 -2.15 -6.11 3.49
CA GLY A 36 -1.16 -6.14 2.41
C GLY A 36 -0.71 -4.76 1.91
N LEU A 37 -1.55 -3.73 2.09
CA LEU A 37 -1.27 -2.37 1.61
C LEU A 37 -0.65 -1.45 2.67
N PHE A 38 -0.88 -1.70 3.97
CA PHE A 38 -0.42 -0.83 5.06
C PHE A 38 0.38 -1.54 6.16
N PHE A 39 0.38 -2.88 6.21
CA PHE A 39 0.78 -3.72 7.34
C PHE A 39 -0.07 -3.53 8.61
N MET A 40 -0.32 -2.31 9.05
CA MET A 40 -1.15 -2.01 10.21
C MET A 40 -2.14 -0.89 9.84
N PRO A 41 -3.30 -1.21 9.23
CA PRO A 41 -4.29 -0.19 8.90
C PRO A 41 -4.85 0.46 10.18
N SER A 42 -5.38 1.67 10.07
CA SER A 42 -5.98 2.36 11.21
C SER A 42 -7.18 1.61 11.80
N ALA A 43 -7.76 0.66 11.07
CA ALA A 43 -8.90 -0.16 11.52
C ALA A 43 -8.56 -1.18 12.63
N ILE A 44 -7.28 -1.45 12.93
CA ILE A 44 -6.87 -2.43 13.96
C ILE A 44 -6.22 -1.76 15.18
N ASP A 45 -6.35 -2.41 16.34
CA ASP A 45 -5.50 -2.15 17.50
C ASP A 45 -4.48 -3.27 17.65
N ILE A 46 -3.20 -2.90 17.79
CA ILE A 46 -2.10 -3.84 18.00
C ILE A 46 -2.00 -4.12 19.50
N LYS A 47 -1.90 -5.40 19.85
CA LYS A 47 -1.66 -5.86 21.22
C LYS A 47 -0.17 -5.85 21.50
N ASP A 48 0.20 -5.53 22.74
CA ASP A 48 1.54 -5.83 23.22
C ASP A 48 1.74 -7.36 23.29
N VAL A 49 3.02 -7.75 23.35
CA VAL A 49 3.42 -9.17 23.29
C VAL A 49 2.85 -9.96 24.48
N ASP A 50 2.84 -9.38 25.68
CA ASP A 50 2.37 -10.08 26.89
C ASP A 50 0.87 -10.35 26.80
N THR A 51 0.11 -9.35 26.35
CA THR A 51 -1.33 -9.47 26.11
C THR A 51 -1.62 -10.53 25.03
N ALA A 52 -0.94 -10.47 23.87
CA ALA A 52 -1.17 -11.41 22.78
C ALA A 52 -0.84 -12.87 23.17
N LEU A 53 0.18 -13.09 24.00
CA LEU A 53 0.53 -14.42 24.52
C LEU A 53 -0.46 -14.91 25.58
N LYS A 54 -0.92 -14.01 26.48
CA LYS A 54 -1.88 -14.35 27.53
C LYS A 54 -3.26 -14.71 26.95
N GLU A 55 -3.69 -14.02 25.91
CA GLU A 55 -4.97 -14.23 25.24
C GLU A 55 -4.95 -15.34 24.19
N ARG A 56 -3.82 -16.04 24.03
CA ARG A 56 -3.62 -17.08 23.02
C ARG A 56 -4.67 -18.20 23.15
N ARG A 57 -5.39 -18.51 22.06
CA ARG A 57 -6.46 -19.54 22.01
C ARG A 57 -6.29 -20.51 20.83
N PRO A 58 -5.35 -21.47 20.90
CA PRO A 58 -5.15 -22.46 19.84
C PRO A 58 -6.36 -23.39 19.65
N ASP A 59 -7.23 -23.46 20.65
CA ASP A 59 -8.48 -24.22 20.64
C ASP A 59 -9.60 -23.56 19.81
N ILE A 60 -9.54 -22.23 19.62
CA ILE A 60 -10.49 -21.47 18.79
C ILE A 60 -9.89 -21.21 17.41
N ASN A 61 -8.68 -20.67 17.38
CA ASN A 61 -7.94 -20.39 16.16
C ASN A 61 -6.54 -20.99 16.29
N SER A 62 -6.22 -21.99 15.48
CA SER A 62 -4.91 -22.64 15.52
C SER A 62 -3.81 -21.90 14.75
N ASP A 63 -4.16 -20.91 13.93
CA ASP A 63 -3.21 -20.14 13.12
C ASP A 63 -2.19 -19.42 14.01
N PHE A 64 -0.93 -19.41 13.58
CA PHE A 64 0.18 -18.86 14.37
C PHE A 64 0.20 -19.40 15.81
N ALA A 65 -0.16 -20.67 15.96
CA ALA A 65 -0.28 -21.37 17.23
C ALA A 65 -1.34 -20.77 18.18
N GLY A 66 -2.30 -19.99 17.68
CA GLY A 66 -3.35 -19.32 18.43
C GLY A 66 -2.99 -17.95 18.99
N VAL A 67 -1.90 -17.36 18.51
CA VAL A 67 -1.55 -15.97 18.82
C VAL A 67 -2.23 -15.06 17.79
N TYR A 68 -2.96 -14.06 18.27
CA TYR A 68 -3.59 -13.03 17.43
C TYR A 68 -3.23 -11.65 17.98
N PRO A 69 -2.16 -11.01 17.45
CA PRO A 69 -1.56 -9.83 18.07
C PRO A 69 -2.24 -8.51 17.67
N TRP A 70 -3.48 -8.57 17.18
CA TRP A 70 -4.29 -7.40 16.87
C TRP A 70 -5.77 -7.73 16.99
N ASP A 71 -6.62 -6.72 17.10
CA ASP A 71 -8.08 -6.85 16.96
C ASP A 71 -8.61 -5.86 15.92
N TRP A 72 -9.64 -6.26 15.18
CA TRP A 72 -10.37 -5.38 14.24
C TRP A 72 -11.49 -4.64 14.95
N VAL A 73 -11.18 -3.46 15.45
CA VAL A 73 -12.07 -2.71 16.37
C VAL A 73 -12.64 -1.43 15.78
N ARG A 74 -12.16 -1.01 14.58
CA ARG A 74 -12.58 0.22 13.89
C ARG A 74 -13.05 -0.06 12.46
N ASP A 75 -13.53 0.99 11.77
CA ASP A 75 -14.18 0.90 10.46
C ASP A 75 -13.21 0.55 9.32
N ASP A 76 -13.11 -0.74 9.01
CA ASP A 76 -12.34 -1.24 7.87
C ASP A 76 -13.02 -1.00 6.51
N VAL A 77 -14.33 -0.70 6.50
CA VAL A 77 -15.08 -0.42 5.27
C VAL A 77 -14.68 0.94 4.69
N ALA A 78 -14.54 1.97 5.52
CA ALA A 78 -14.09 3.28 5.09
C ALA A 78 -12.69 3.23 4.46
N SER A 79 -11.72 2.59 5.14
CA SER A 79 -10.35 2.39 4.64
C SER A 79 -10.35 1.67 3.30
N PHE A 80 -11.11 0.59 3.15
CA PHE A 80 -11.18 -0.14 1.89
C PHE A 80 -11.83 0.67 0.77
N LYS A 81 -12.92 1.37 1.08
CA LYS A 81 -13.63 2.19 0.09
C LYS A 81 -12.69 3.25 -0.50
N ALA A 82 -11.83 3.85 0.32
CA ALA A 82 -10.84 4.84 -0.08
C ALA A 82 -9.82 4.32 -1.13
N LEU A 83 -9.60 2.99 -1.18
CA LEU A 83 -8.67 2.32 -2.08
C LEU A 83 -9.32 1.77 -3.35
N THR A 84 -10.66 1.81 -3.43
CA THR A 84 -11.40 1.16 -4.51
C THR A 84 -12.05 2.17 -5.46
N GLY A 85 -12.43 1.69 -6.64
CA GLY A 85 -13.22 2.47 -7.59
C GLY A 85 -12.43 3.08 -8.75
N GLY A 86 -11.10 2.98 -8.76
CA GLY A 86 -10.28 3.51 -9.85
C GLY A 86 -8.85 2.99 -9.86
N LEU A 87 -7.96 3.74 -10.52
CA LEU A 87 -6.53 3.45 -10.59
C LEU A 87 -5.84 3.84 -9.28
N LEU A 88 -5.18 2.86 -8.67
CA LEU A 88 -4.45 3.04 -7.41
C LEU A 88 -3.03 2.51 -7.59
N VAL A 89 -2.04 3.36 -7.30
CA VAL A 89 -0.69 2.88 -6.98
C VAL A 89 -0.71 2.44 -5.51
N ALA A 90 -0.24 1.23 -5.19
CA ALA A 90 -0.36 0.69 -3.83
C ALA A 90 0.31 1.61 -2.79
N PRO A 91 -0.32 1.90 -1.63
CA PRO A 91 0.17 2.88 -0.65
C PRO A 91 1.58 2.59 -0.13
N ILE A 92 1.89 1.31 0.14
CA ILE A 92 3.23 0.86 0.50
C ILE A 92 4.29 1.24 -0.56
N LEU A 93 3.95 1.12 -1.85
CA LEU A 93 4.85 1.52 -2.94
C LEU A 93 4.99 3.03 -2.98
N GLN A 94 3.91 3.77 -2.74
CA GLN A 94 3.95 5.24 -2.71
C GLN A 94 4.92 5.76 -1.65
N LYS A 95 4.90 5.17 -0.45
CA LYS A 95 5.62 5.70 0.71
C LYS A 95 7.02 5.13 0.91
N LEU A 96 7.25 3.86 0.58
CA LEU A 96 8.50 3.17 0.92
C LEU A 96 9.41 2.90 -0.28
N ILE A 97 8.91 3.00 -1.52
CA ILE A 97 9.67 2.57 -2.70
C ILE A 97 9.74 3.67 -3.76
N LEU A 98 8.61 4.04 -4.36
CA LEU A 98 8.57 4.86 -5.56
C LEU A 98 8.90 6.33 -5.30
N ASN A 99 8.71 6.81 -4.07
CA ASN A 99 9.06 8.19 -3.69
C ASN A 99 10.56 8.44 -3.52
N ARG A 100 11.41 7.40 -3.61
CA ARG A 100 12.88 7.60 -3.59
C ARG A 100 13.42 8.18 -4.89
N ASN A 101 12.75 7.91 -6.00
CA ASN A 101 13.17 8.28 -7.35
C ASN A 101 11.97 8.89 -8.13
N PRO A 102 11.39 10.01 -7.64
CA PRO A 102 10.14 10.52 -8.18
C PRO A 102 10.24 10.88 -9.66
N ILE A 103 11.37 11.43 -10.10
CA ILE A 103 11.59 11.86 -11.48
C ILE A 103 11.58 10.64 -12.43
N GLU A 104 12.35 9.61 -12.09
CA GLU A 104 12.44 8.37 -12.87
C GLU A 104 11.11 7.63 -12.95
N VAL A 105 10.39 7.56 -11.82
CA VAL A 105 9.09 6.90 -11.78
C VAL A 105 8.07 7.68 -12.62
N LEU A 106 8.10 9.01 -12.57
CA LEU A 106 7.25 9.84 -13.41
C LEU A 106 7.64 9.72 -14.90
N ASP A 107 8.92 9.62 -15.24
CA ASP A 107 9.37 9.38 -16.63
C ASP A 107 8.90 8.05 -17.18
N PHE A 108 8.97 7.00 -16.36
CA PHE A 108 8.39 5.71 -16.69
C PHE A 108 6.88 5.83 -16.90
N ALA A 109 6.18 6.51 -15.98
CA ALA A 109 4.74 6.70 -16.09
C ALA A 109 4.36 7.52 -17.33
N ASP A 110 5.13 8.56 -17.66
CA ASP A 110 4.96 9.40 -18.84
C ASP A 110 5.13 8.56 -20.12
N LYS A 111 6.16 7.72 -20.20
CA LYS A 111 6.37 6.81 -21.35
C LYS A 111 5.21 5.84 -21.56
N VAL A 112 4.73 5.19 -20.50
CA VAL A 112 3.60 4.26 -20.58
C VAL A 112 2.29 4.99 -20.92
N SER A 113 2.14 6.23 -20.46
CA SER A 113 0.94 7.04 -20.74
C SER A 113 0.75 7.39 -22.22
N GLN A 114 1.81 7.32 -23.04
CA GLN A 114 1.75 7.57 -24.48
C GLN A 114 1.23 6.37 -25.28
N TRP A 115 1.05 5.21 -24.66
CA TRP A 115 0.50 4.05 -25.35
C TRP A 115 -0.97 4.30 -25.70
N PRO A 116 -1.50 3.69 -26.78
CA PRO A 116 -2.93 3.76 -27.11
C PRO A 116 -3.75 2.87 -26.16
N ILE A 117 -3.81 3.25 -24.89
CA ILE A 117 -4.51 2.50 -23.84
C ILE A 117 -6.02 2.62 -24.03
N GLU A 118 -6.65 1.50 -24.37
CA GLU A 118 -8.12 1.37 -24.43
C GLU A 118 -8.71 0.90 -23.09
N ARG A 119 -7.93 0.10 -22.33
CA ARG A 119 -8.32 -0.39 -21.01
C ARG A 119 -7.10 -0.76 -20.17
N ILE A 120 -7.26 -0.70 -18.86
CA ILE A 120 -6.24 -1.12 -17.89
C ILE A 120 -6.76 -2.33 -17.12
N ILE A 121 -5.91 -3.35 -16.96
CA ILE A 121 -6.20 -4.55 -16.18
C ILE A 121 -5.21 -4.60 -15.02
N PRO A 122 -5.53 -3.98 -13.87
CA PRO A 122 -4.71 -4.13 -12.68
C PRO A 122 -4.68 -5.58 -12.22
N ALA A 123 -3.56 -5.99 -11.62
CA ALA A 123 -3.43 -7.31 -10.99
C ALA A 123 -4.27 -7.42 -9.70
N HIS A 124 -4.70 -6.30 -9.12
CA HIS A 124 -5.38 -6.23 -7.83
C HIS A 124 -6.67 -5.41 -7.92
N LEU A 125 -7.62 -5.68 -7.03
CA LEU A 125 -8.92 -4.99 -6.92
C LEU A 125 -9.77 -5.06 -8.20
N LYS A 126 -10.38 -3.96 -8.62
CA LYS A 126 -11.27 -3.90 -9.77
C LYS A 126 -10.45 -4.00 -11.06
N ASN A 127 -10.79 -4.97 -11.90
CA ASN A 127 -10.18 -5.15 -13.21
C ASN A 127 -10.97 -4.43 -14.31
N ASN A 128 -10.48 -4.56 -15.55
CA ASN A 128 -11.15 -4.10 -16.78
C ASN A 128 -11.60 -2.63 -16.72
N LEU A 129 -10.69 -1.75 -16.29
CA LEU A 129 -10.97 -0.35 -16.11
C LEU A 129 -10.92 0.40 -17.45
N GLN A 130 -11.96 1.16 -17.75
CA GLN A 130 -12.08 1.99 -18.95
C GLN A 130 -11.38 3.33 -18.71
N TYR A 131 -10.05 3.29 -18.70
CA TYR A 131 -9.17 4.44 -18.46
C TYR A 131 -8.17 4.59 -19.59
N THR A 132 -7.71 5.82 -19.79
CA THR A 132 -6.73 6.21 -20.80
C THR A 132 -5.31 6.28 -20.23
N GLY A 133 -4.33 6.53 -21.10
CA GLY A 133 -2.96 6.85 -20.67
C GLY A 133 -2.87 8.07 -19.75
N LYS A 134 -3.74 9.08 -19.95
CA LYS A 134 -3.82 10.25 -19.08
C LYS A 134 -4.23 9.88 -17.65
N ASP A 135 -5.22 9.01 -17.51
CA ASP A 135 -5.69 8.55 -16.20
C ASP A 135 -4.64 7.68 -15.50
N TYR A 136 -3.95 6.81 -16.27
CA TYR A 136 -2.79 6.07 -15.80
C TYR A 136 -1.73 7.00 -15.20
N ARG A 137 -1.33 8.04 -15.93
CA ARG A 137 -0.32 8.99 -15.45
C ARG A 137 -0.78 9.78 -14.24
N ALA A 138 -2.06 10.14 -14.17
CA ALA A 138 -2.65 10.85 -13.03
C ALA A 138 -2.59 10.04 -11.72
N ALA A 139 -2.62 8.70 -11.78
CA ALA A 139 -2.47 7.86 -10.61
C ALA A 139 -1.05 7.94 -9.98
N PHE A 140 -0.04 8.44 -10.71
CA PHE A 140 1.31 8.67 -10.20
C PHE A 140 1.52 10.06 -9.61
N SER A 141 0.51 10.94 -9.64
CA SER A 141 0.63 12.31 -9.11
C SER A 141 0.82 12.41 -7.60
N PHE A 142 0.81 11.29 -6.86
CA PHE A 142 1.30 11.24 -5.48
C PHE A 142 2.80 11.61 -5.37
N LEU A 143 3.54 11.54 -6.48
CA LEU A 143 4.93 11.99 -6.59
C LEU A 143 5.06 13.46 -7.00
N GLU A 144 3.97 14.22 -7.07
CA GLU A 144 3.96 15.63 -7.47
C GLU A 144 3.39 16.47 -6.34
N ALA A 145 3.85 17.72 -6.18
CA ALA A 145 3.42 18.60 -5.09
C ALA A 145 1.89 18.83 -5.06
N LYS A 146 1.23 18.74 -6.21
CA LYS A 146 -0.24 18.87 -6.32
C LYS A 146 -1.00 17.64 -5.83
N GLY A 147 -0.34 16.49 -5.73
CA GLY A 147 -0.94 15.23 -5.32
C GLY A 147 -1.85 14.59 -6.36
N VAL A 148 -2.46 13.48 -5.96
CA VAL A 148 -3.44 12.74 -6.77
C VAL A 148 -4.70 13.59 -6.98
N PRO A 149 -5.21 13.75 -8.22
CA PRO A 149 -6.39 14.55 -8.49
C PRO A 149 -7.67 13.93 -7.90
N PRO A 150 -8.71 14.76 -7.67
CA PRO A 150 -10.02 14.26 -7.22
C PRO A 150 -10.59 13.19 -8.17
N GLY A 151 -11.27 12.19 -7.60
CA GLY A 151 -11.91 11.11 -8.36
C GLY A 151 -11.05 9.86 -8.55
N LEU A 152 -9.76 9.90 -8.21
CA LEU A 152 -8.94 8.70 -8.08
C LEU A 152 -8.90 8.22 -6.61
N PRO A 153 -8.78 6.91 -6.38
CA PRO A 153 -8.57 6.36 -5.04
C PRO A 153 -7.39 7.00 -4.32
N LYS A 154 -7.62 7.42 -3.08
CA LYS A 154 -6.60 7.98 -2.19
C LYS A 154 -6.77 7.33 -0.82
N PRO A 155 -5.72 6.73 -0.25
CA PRO A 155 -5.77 6.23 1.12
C PRO A 155 -6.16 7.31 2.13
N LEU A 156 -6.76 6.88 3.25
CA LEU A 156 -6.95 7.75 4.40
C LEU A 156 -5.59 8.04 5.05
N ASP A 157 -5.39 9.26 5.54
CA ASP A 157 -4.14 9.64 6.20
C ASP A 157 -3.87 8.78 7.45
N ALA A 158 -4.92 8.39 8.17
CA ALA A 158 -4.81 7.50 9.33
C ALA A 158 -4.23 6.13 9.00
N ASP A 159 -4.55 5.57 7.82
CA ASP A 159 -4.00 4.28 7.38
C ASP A 159 -2.54 4.40 6.93
N PHE A 160 -2.10 5.59 6.52
CA PHE A 160 -0.72 5.85 6.11
C PHE A 160 0.26 5.97 7.28
N GLN A 161 -0.21 6.16 8.51
CA GLN A 161 0.66 6.51 9.64
C GLN A 161 1.76 5.47 9.86
N THR A 162 1.42 4.18 9.90
CA THR A 162 2.44 3.12 10.06
C THR A 162 3.47 3.11 8.94
N LEU A 163 3.07 3.39 7.71
CA LEU A 163 4.02 3.51 6.59
C LEU A 163 4.91 4.76 6.73
N ALA A 164 4.38 5.85 7.28
CA ALA A 164 5.16 7.05 7.56
C ALA A 164 6.18 6.82 8.69
N ASP A 165 5.77 6.13 9.75
CA ASP A 165 6.67 5.77 10.86
C ASP A 165 7.75 4.79 10.38
N ALA A 166 7.37 3.80 9.56
CA ALA A 166 8.30 2.87 8.95
C ALA A 166 9.30 3.58 8.03
N GLU A 167 8.87 4.56 7.23
CA GLU A 167 9.77 5.38 6.39
C GLU A 167 10.85 6.06 7.25
N ILE A 168 10.47 6.69 8.37
CA ILE A 168 11.40 7.35 9.29
C ILE A 168 12.41 6.35 9.84
N ASN A 169 11.94 5.25 10.42
CA ASN A 169 12.81 4.22 11.02
C ASN A 169 13.75 3.56 9.99
N LEU A 170 13.27 3.32 8.77
CA LEU A 170 14.07 2.74 7.69
C LEU A 170 15.11 3.73 7.17
N MET A 171 14.82 5.04 7.17
CA MET A 171 15.81 6.07 6.85
C MET A 171 16.87 6.18 7.96
N GLU A 172 16.46 6.21 9.23
CA GLU A 172 17.37 6.32 10.38
C GLU A 172 18.30 5.11 10.51
N SER A 173 17.81 3.91 10.20
CA SER A 173 18.64 2.70 10.13
C SER A 173 19.54 2.62 8.89
N GLY A 174 19.39 3.53 7.93
CA GLY A 174 20.12 3.52 6.66
C GLY A 174 19.66 2.46 5.66
N ALA A 175 18.54 1.77 5.94
CA ALA A 175 17.99 0.73 5.08
C ALA A 175 17.41 1.29 3.76
N ILE A 176 16.91 2.53 3.78
CA ILE A 176 16.44 3.25 2.59
C ILE A 176 17.02 4.65 2.50
N ALA A 177 17.09 5.19 1.28
CA ALA A 177 17.56 6.55 1.03
C ALA A 177 16.53 7.62 1.46
N LYS A 178 16.99 8.84 1.71
CA LYS A 178 16.12 10.00 1.96
C LYS A 178 15.29 10.33 0.71
N CYS A 179 14.01 10.70 0.92
CA CYS A 179 13.19 11.26 -0.15
C CYS A 179 13.77 12.58 -0.65
N PRO A 180 13.98 12.75 -1.96
CA PRO A 180 14.19 14.09 -2.51
C PRO A 180 12.86 14.89 -2.48
N PRO A 181 12.89 16.21 -2.70
CA PRO A 181 11.69 17.03 -2.79
C PRO A 181 10.76 16.58 -3.93
N LEU A 182 9.48 16.92 -3.82
CA LEU A 182 8.50 16.62 -4.88
C LEU A 182 8.60 17.61 -6.05
N PRO A 183 8.55 17.15 -7.30
CA PRO A 183 8.43 18.01 -8.48
C PRO A 183 7.11 18.79 -8.50
N GLY A 184 7.14 19.94 -9.18
CA GLY A 184 5.98 20.82 -9.34
C GLY A 184 5.71 21.74 -8.14
N GLY A 185 6.61 21.75 -7.16
CA GLY A 185 6.69 22.72 -6.07
C GLY A 185 7.89 23.65 -6.25
N ASP A 186 8.69 23.82 -5.19
CA ASP A 186 9.80 24.78 -5.14
C ASP A 186 11.10 24.31 -5.82
N PHE A 187 11.13 23.07 -6.32
CA PHE A 187 12.32 22.46 -6.93
C PHE A 187 12.05 22.01 -8.36
N SER A 188 13.01 22.31 -9.24
CA SER A 188 13.05 21.80 -10.62
C SER A 188 13.42 20.31 -10.65
N ARG A 189 13.10 19.64 -11.76
CA ARG A 189 13.46 18.22 -11.97
C ARG A 189 14.97 18.00 -11.89
N GLU A 190 15.77 18.92 -12.44
CA GLU A 190 17.23 18.85 -12.39
C GLU A 190 17.77 18.96 -10.95
N GLU A 191 17.22 19.86 -10.14
CA GLU A 191 17.59 19.99 -8.73
C GLU A 191 17.21 18.76 -7.90
N ILE A 192 16.07 18.14 -8.20
CA ILE A 192 15.62 16.90 -7.56
C ILE A 192 16.55 15.74 -7.93
N LEU A 193 16.92 15.60 -9.21
CA LEU A 193 17.86 14.57 -9.66
C LEU A 193 19.24 14.71 -8.99
N LYS A 194 19.74 15.94 -8.79
CA LYS A 194 20.99 16.22 -8.07
C LYS A 194 20.92 15.83 -6.59
N GLN A 195 19.75 15.90 -5.97
CA GLN A 195 19.51 15.52 -4.58
C GLN A 195 19.17 14.03 -4.40
N THR A 196 18.84 13.34 -5.50
CA THR A 196 18.43 11.94 -5.47
C THR A 196 19.62 11.03 -5.19
N VAL A 197 19.51 10.19 -4.16
CA VAL A 197 20.58 9.28 -3.73
C VAL A 197 20.37 7.90 -4.36
N TYR A 198 21.29 7.51 -5.24
CA TYR A 198 21.29 6.19 -5.87
C TYR A 198 22.19 5.25 -5.09
N GLN A 199 21.59 4.31 -4.37
CA GLN A 199 22.36 3.24 -3.73
C GLN A 199 22.75 2.19 -4.79
N CYS A 200 23.99 1.73 -4.70
CA CYS A 200 24.49 0.62 -5.48
C CYS A 200 24.77 -0.55 -4.55
N ARG A 201 24.29 -1.75 -4.89
CA ARG A 201 24.57 -2.97 -4.15
C ARG A 201 25.23 -3.99 -5.07
N ALA A 202 26.40 -4.49 -4.66
CA ALA A 202 27.17 -5.48 -5.42
C ALA A 202 27.44 -5.07 -6.89
N GLY A 203 27.75 -3.79 -7.13
CA GLY A 203 28.06 -3.27 -8.47
C GLY A 203 26.83 -2.97 -9.34
N ILE A 204 25.62 -3.21 -8.84
CA ILE A 204 24.36 -2.84 -9.51
C ILE A 204 23.82 -1.58 -8.85
N CYS A 205 23.78 -0.48 -9.61
CA CYS A 205 23.17 0.77 -9.20
C CYS A 205 21.74 0.84 -9.72
N ALA A 206 20.85 1.50 -8.99
CA ALA A 206 19.57 1.91 -9.54
C ALA A 206 19.79 2.74 -10.82
N PRO A 207 19.02 2.51 -11.91
CA PRO A 207 19.09 3.33 -13.12
C PRO A 207 18.89 4.80 -12.78
N ARG A 208 19.73 5.68 -13.34
CA ARG A 208 19.57 7.12 -13.22
C ARG A 208 18.81 7.63 -14.44
N ALA A 209 17.86 8.55 -14.27
CA ALA A 209 17.36 9.30 -15.41
C ALA A 209 18.50 10.17 -15.97
N ASP A 210 18.68 10.13 -17.30
CA ASP A 210 19.47 11.16 -17.97
C ASP A 210 18.66 12.47 -17.96
N PRO A 211 19.24 13.60 -17.49
CA PRO A 211 18.57 14.90 -17.47
C PRO A 211 18.06 15.36 -18.85
#